data_AF-A0A1V6EIS0-F1
#
_entry.id   AF-A0A1V6EIS0-F1
#
_cell.length_a   1.000
_cell.length_b   1.000
_cell.length_c   1.000
_cell.angle_alpha   90.00
_cell.angle_beta   90.00
_cell.angle_gamma   90.00
#
_symmetry.space_group_name_H-M   'P 1'
#
loop_
_entity.id
_entity.type
_entity.pdbx_description
1 polymer ?
#
loop_
_entity_poly.entity_id
_entity_poly.type
_entity_poly.pdbx_seq_one_letter_code
_entity_poly.pdbx_strand_id
1 'polypeptide(L)' 'MIVNQQSKRGFGISEILGIATVLIIAAAVVIPGLRDLAKTILESTKTWVQGKMGTIFNLAPGN' A
#
# COMPACT_ATOMS: atom_id res chain seq x y z
N MET A 1 -9.06 8.84 -56.05
CA MET A 1 -9.71 8.67 -54.73
C MET A 1 -8.63 8.25 -53.75
N ILE A 2 -8.18 9.15 -52.88
CA ILE A 2 -7.08 8.88 -51.94
C ILE A 2 -7.70 8.36 -50.65
N VAL A 3 -7.50 7.09 -50.33
CA VAL A 3 -7.88 6.50 -49.04
C VAL A 3 -6.83 6.94 -48.01
N ASN A 4 -7.24 7.81 -47.10
CA ASN A 4 -6.46 8.14 -45.92
C ASN A 4 -6.64 7.00 -44.90
N GLN A 5 -5.76 6.00 -44.92
CA GLN A 5 -5.71 5.01 -43.85
C GLN A 5 -5.25 5.72 -42.57
N GLN A 6 -6.20 6.09 -41.71
CA GLN A 6 -5.91 6.36 -40.32
C GLN A 6 -5.36 5.07 -39.71
N SER A 7 -4.04 4.94 -39.70
CA SER A 7 -3.35 3.90 -38.95
C SER A 7 -3.82 4.01 -37.51
N LYS A 8 -4.66 3.07 -37.07
CA LYS A 8 -5.05 2.93 -35.68
C LYS A 8 -3.76 2.67 -34.90
N ARG A 9 -3.28 3.69 -34.19
CA ARG A 9 -2.19 3.59 -33.21
C ARG A 9 -2.66 2.66 -32.08
N GLY A 10 -2.56 1.36 -32.31
CA GLY A 10 -2.62 0.36 -31.25
C GLY A 10 -1.34 0.48 -30.43
N PHE A 11 -1.47 0.34 -29.10
CA PHE A 11 -0.34 0.30 -28.18
C PHE A 11 0.64 -0.80 -28.62
N GLY A 12 1.88 -0.43 -28.94
CA GLY A 12 2.90 -1.40 -29.33
C GLY A 12 3.38 -2.25 -28.15
N ILE A 13 3.92 -3.44 -28.41
CA ILE A 13 4.50 -4.33 -27.38
C ILE A 13 5.56 -3.60 -26.54
N SER A 14 6.39 -2.77 -27.17
CA SER A 14 7.39 -1.95 -26.48
C SER A 14 6.77 -0.94 -25.49
N GLU A 15 5.59 -0.42 -25.80
CA GLU A 15 4.91 0.57 -24.97
C GLU A 15 4.21 -0.11 -23.78
N ILE A 16 3.64 -1.30 -23.98
CA ILE A 16 3.09 -2.13 -22.90
C ILE A 16 4.19 -2.56 -21.92
N LEU A 17 5.36 -2.97 -22.44
CA LEU A 17 6.50 -3.32 -21.60
C LEU A 17 6.99 -2.12 -20.79
N GLY A 18 7.06 -0.93 -21.40
CA GLY A 18 7.42 0.31 -20.70
C GLY A 18 6.49 0.64 -19.53
N ILE A 19 5.17 0.55 -19.74
CA ILE A 19 4.18 0.78 -18.67
C ILE A 19 4.28 -0.30 -17.58
N ALA A 20 4.40 -1.57 -17.97
CA ALA A 20 4.52 -2.66 -17.02
C ALA A 20 5.74 -2.49 -16.10
N THR A 21 6.89 -2.07 -16.64
CA THR A 21 8.08 -1.79 -15.84
C THR A 21 7.84 -0.71 -14.79
N VAL A 22 7.21 0.41 -15.16
CA VAL A 22 6.91 1.49 -14.20
C VAL A 22 5.95 1.02 -13.10
N LEU A 23 4.92 0.25 -13.46
CA LEU A 23 3.97 -0.29 -12.49
C LEU A 23 4.62 -1.27 -11.51
N ILE A 24 5.54 -2.13 -11.99
CA ILE A 24 6.28 -3.07 -11.13
C ILE A 24 7.16 -2.32 -10.15
N ILE A 25 7.89 -1.29 -10.61
CA ILE A 25 8.74 -0.47 -9.73
C ILE A 25 7.90 0.27 -8.70
N ALA A 26 6.77 0.86 -9.11
CA ALA A 26 5.85 1.52 -8.20
C ALA A 26 5.31 0.55 -7.13
N ALA A 27 4.88 -0.65 -7.53
CA ALA A 27 4.42 -1.68 -6.62
C ALA A 27 5.53 -2.13 -5.65
N ALA A 28 6.77 -2.24 -6.11
CA ALA A 28 7.91 -2.61 -5.26
C ALA A 28 8.19 -1.59 -4.14
N VAL A 29 7.77 -0.33 -4.29
CA VAL A 29 7.90 0.72 -3.26
C VAL A 29 6.64 0.81 -2.40
N VAL A 30 5.46 0.75 -3.01
CA VAL A 30 4.17 0.92 -2.31
C VAL A 30 3.88 -0.24 -1.37
N ILE A 31 4.13 -1.49 -1.79
CA ILE A 31 3.86 -2.68 -0.99
C ILE A 31 4.63 -2.69 0.35
N PRO A 32 5.97 -2.50 0.39
CA PRO A 32 6.68 -2.44 1.67
C PRO A 32 6.25 -1.23 2.51
N GLY A 33 5.99 -0.06 1.91
CA GLY A 33 5.51 1.11 2.63
C GLY A 33 4.17 0.88 3.35
N LEU A 34 3.21 0.25 2.66
CA LEU A 34 1.93 -0.12 3.27
C LEU A 34 2.09 -1.18 4.36
N ARG A 35 3.02 -2.12 4.20
CA ARG A 35 3.33 -3.14 5.22
C ARG A 35 3.85 -2.51 6.49
N ASP A 36 4.78 -1.56 6.38
CA ASP A 36 5.35 -0.91 7.56
C ASP A 36 4.35 0.02 8.24
N LEU A 37 3.53 0.75 7.47
CA LEU A 37 2.41 1.52 8.02
C LEU A 37 1.46 0.62 8.83
N ALA A 38 1.07 -0.53 8.28
CA ALA A 38 0.19 -1.47 8.95
C ALA A 38 0.80 -2.00 10.26
N LYS A 39 2.11 -2.30 10.28
CA LYS A 39 2.81 -2.69 11.51
C LYS A 39 2.77 -1.57 12.55
N THR A 40 3.06 -0.33 12.15
CA THR A 40 3.04 0.82 13.05
C THR A 40 1.67 1.03 13.68
N ILE A 41 0.59 0.93 12.90
CA ILE A 41 -0.78 1.04 13.41
C ILE A 41 -1.07 -0.08 14.41
N LEU A 42 -0.69 -1.32 14.08
CA LEU A 42 -0.91 -2.48 14.94
C LEU A 42 -0.14 -2.36 16.27
N GLU A 43 1.14 -1.99 16.22
CA GLU A 43 1.98 -1.80 17.40
C GLU A 43 1.45 -0.66 18.27
N SER A 44 1.13 0.49 17.67
CA SER A 44 0.57 1.64 18.38
C SER A 44 -0.73 1.28 19.09
N THR A 45 -1.60 0.53 18.41
CA THR A 45 -2.86 0.04 18.98
C THR A 45 -2.61 -0.92 20.13
N LYS A 46 -1.70 -1.89 19.96
CA LYS A 46 -1.33 -2.85 21.01
C LYS A 46 -0.78 -2.14 22.24
N THR A 47 0.15 -1.20 22.07
CA THR A 47 0.73 -0.41 23.16
C THR A 47 -0.34 0.42 23.87
N TRP A 48 -1.22 1.08 23.13
CA TRP A 48 -2.31 1.86 23.71
C TRP A 48 -3.26 0.99 24.53
N VAL A 49 -3.71 -0.14 24.00
CA VAL A 49 -4.59 -1.09 24.71
C VAL A 49 -3.90 -1.60 25.97
N GLN A 50 -2.65 -2.03 25.88
CA GLN A 50 -1.90 -2.52 27.05
C GLN A 50 -1.78 -1.46 28.14
N GLY A 51 -1.50 -0.20 27.78
CA GLY A 51 -1.47 0.90 28.74
C GLY A 51 -2.83 1.16 29.39
N LYS A 52 -3.93 1.08 28.62
CA LYS A 52 -5.28 1.23 29.16
C LYS A 52 -5.68 0.06 30.06
N MET A 53 -5.39 -1.17 29.67
CA MET A 53 -5.63 -2.36 30.50
C MET A 53 -4.84 -2.27 31.82
N GLY A 54 -3.56 -1.91 31.76
CA GLY A 54 -2.75 -1.70 32.95
C GLY A 54 -3.38 -0.66 33.88
N THR A 55 -3.89 0.45 33.33
CA THR A 55 -4.58 1.46 34.13
C THR A 55 -5.88 0.93 34.74
N ILE A 56 -6.73 0.25 33.97
CA ILE A 56 -8.04 -0.24 34.43
C ILE A 56 -7.89 -1.32 35.50
N PHE A 57 -6.96 -2.26 35.30
CA PHE A 57 -6.78 -3.39 36.22
C PHE A 57 -5.86 -3.08 37.40
N ASN A 58 -4.98 -2.07 37.30
CA ASN A 58 -4.22 -1.55 38.44
C ASN A 58 -5.05 -0.58 39.31
N LEU A 59 -6.27 -0.23 38.88
CA LEU A 59 -7.29 0.45 39.68
C LEU A 59 -8.20 -0.54 40.43
N ALA A 60 -7.85 -1.83 40.49
CA ALA A 60 -8.38 -2.74 41.51
C ALA A 60 -7.41 -2.75 42.70
N PRO A 61 -7.49 -1.78 43.63
CA PRO A 61 -6.83 -1.93 44.92
C PRO A 61 -7.50 -3.14 45.59
N GLY A 62 -6.71 -4.18 45.85
CA GLY A 62 -7.04 -5.12 46.90
C GLY A 62 -7.07 -4.38 48.23
N ASN A 63 -8.25 -3.85 48.56
CA ASN A 63 -8.76 -3.74 49.92
C ASN A 63 -10.02 -4.59 49.98
#